data_AF-A0A2N7KFF9-F1
#
_entry.id   AF-A0A2N7KFF9-F1
#
_cell.length_a   1.000
_cell.length_b   1.000
_cell.length_c   1.000
_cell.angle_alpha   90.00
_cell.angle_beta   90.00
_cell.angle_gamma   90.00
#
_symmetry.space_group_name_H-M   'P 1'
#
loop_
_entity.id
_entity.type
_entity.pdbx_description
1 polymer ?
#
loop_
_entity_poly.entity_id
_entity_poly.type
_entity_poly.pdbx_seq_one_letter_code
_entity_poly.pdbx_strand_id
1 'polypeptide(L)' 'MRFLRLKDVIAATGLSRSTIYKFMDEEVFPKTIPLGGRAVAWLESEIEEWM' A
#
# COMPACT_ATOMS: atom_id res chain seq x y z
N MET A 1 4.02 4.18 -14.44
CA MET A 1 4.13 4.58 -13.02
C MET A 1 2.73 4.86 -12.51
N ARG A 2 2.12 3.89 -11.80
CA ARG A 2 0.73 3.95 -11.33
C ARG A 2 0.73 3.94 -9.81
N PHE A 3 -0.11 4.78 -9.21
CA PHE A 3 -0.29 4.87 -7.77
C PHE A 3 -1.59 4.17 -7.37
N LEU A 4 -1.51 3.29 -6.38
CA LEU A 4 -2.65 2.58 -5.81
C LEU A 4 -3.10 3.27 -4.53
N ARG A 5 -4.41 3.52 -4.41
CA ARG A 5 -5.00 3.96 -3.13
C ARG A 5 -5.24 2.74 -2.25
N LEU A 6 -5.52 2.96 -0.96
CA LEU A 6 -5.77 1.87 -0.02
C LEU A 6 -6.82 0.86 -0.52
N LYS A 7 -7.88 1.32 -1.17
CA LYS A 7 -8.90 0.44 -1.76
C LYS A 7 -8.34 -0.45 -2.87
N ASP A 8 -7.47 0.09 -3.71
CA ASP A 8 -6.83 -0.65 -4.80
C ASP A 8 -5.82 -1.66 -4.24
N VAL A 9 -5.06 -1.28 -3.20
CA VAL A 9 -4.13 -2.19 -2.51
C VAL A 9 -4.87 -3.34 -1.83
N ILE A 10 -6.01 -3.07 -1.18
CA ILE A 10 -6.88 -4.13 -0.62
C ILE A 10 -7.36 -5.07 -1.72
N ALA A 11 -7.78 -4.53 -2.86
CA ALA A 11 -8.25 -5.34 -4.00
C ALA A 11 -7.12 -6.17 -4.63
N ALA A 12 -5.91 -5.61 -4.73
CA ALA A 12 -4.74 -6.27 -5.32
C ALA A 12 -4.17 -7.38 -4.42
N THR A 13 -4.05 -7.11 -3.12
CA THR A 13 -3.39 -8.03 -2.15
C THR A 13 -4.37 -8.99 -1.46
N GLY A 14 -5.68 -8.71 -1.51
CA GLY A 14 -6.69 -9.43 -0.72
C GLY A 14 -6.61 -9.18 0.79
N LEU A 15 -5.68 -8.34 1.25
CA LEU A 15 -5.47 -8.06 2.66
C LEU A 15 -6.47 -7.05 3.20
N SER A 16 -6.86 -7.24 4.46
CA SER A 16 -7.64 -6.24 5.18
C SER A 16 -6.80 -4.98 5.44
N ARG A 17 -7.47 -3.83 5.59
CA ARG A 17 -6.83 -2.56 5.99
C ARG A 17 -5.93 -2.73 7.22
N SER A 18 -6.40 -3.43 8.25
CA SER A 18 -5.63 -3.64 9.49
C SER A 18 -4.39 -4.49 9.26
N THR A 19 -4.47 -5.49 8.37
CA THR A 19 -3.31 -6.32 8.02
C THR A 19 -2.27 -5.50 7.27
N ILE A 20 -2.70 -4.64 6.34
CA ILE A 20 -1.80 -3.73 5.62
C ILE A 20 -1.05 -2.82 6.61
N TYR A 21 -1.75 -2.16 7.53
CA TYR A 21 -1.08 -1.31 8.52
C TYR A 21 -0.19 -2.10 9.48
N LYS A 22 -0.60 -3.32 9.89
CA LYS A 22 0.25 -4.20 10.68
C LYS A 22 1.55 -4.53 9.96
N PHE A 23 1.49 -4.90 8.68
CA PHE A 23 2.68 -5.21 7.90
C PHE A 23 3.54 -3.98 7.61
N MET A 24 2.93 -2.79 7.50
CA MET A 24 3.68 -1.53 7.46
C MET A 24 4.43 -1.28 8.77
N ASP A 25 3.80 -1.51 9.92
CA ASP A 25 4.43 -1.37 11.25
C ASP A 25 5.53 -2.41 11.46
N GLU A 26 5.37 -3.62 10.90
CA GLU A 26 6.38 -4.69 10.91
C GLU A 26 7.50 -4.47 9.86
N GLU A 27 7.45 -3.37 9.10
CA GLU A 27 8.39 -3.04 8.01
C GLU A 27 8.49 -4.11 6.90
N VAL A 28 7.47 -4.98 6.78
CA VAL A 28 7.39 -6.03 5.76
C VAL A 28 6.43 -5.68 4.62
N PHE A 29 5.92 -4.45 4.57
CA PHE A 29 5.04 -3.96 3.50
C PHE A 29 5.63 -2.71 2.83
N PRO A 30 5.35 -2.48 1.53
CA PRO A 30 5.77 -1.25 0.86
C PRO A 30 5.31 0.03 1.56
N LYS A 31 6.20 1.03 1.61
CA LYS A 31 5.94 2.30 2.30
C LYS A 31 4.96 3.17 1.50
N THR A 32 4.12 3.92 2.20
CA THR A 32 3.21 4.86 1.54
C THR A 32 3.95 6.09 1.02
N ILE A 33 3.59 6.52 -0.18
CA ILE A 33 3.99 7.77 -0.79
C ILE A 33 2.91 8.84 -0.50
N PRO A 34 3.25 9.96 0.15
CA PRO A 34 2.32 11.07 0.35
C PRO A 34 2.03 11.78 -0.98
N LEU A 35 0.75 11.95 -1.31
CA LEU A 35 0.31 12.68 -2.52
C LEU A 35 -0.12 14.13 -2.20
N GLY A 36 0.07 14.57 -0.96
CA GLY A 36 -0.33 15.89 -0.47
C GLY A 36 -1.57 15.85 0.43
N GLY A 37 -1.63 16.77 1.39
CA GLY A 37 -2.67 16.80 2.41
C GLY A 37 -2.70 15.51 3.25
N ARG A 38 -3.87 14.90 3.38
CA ARG A 38 -4.07 13.60 4.07
C ARG A 38 -4.06 12.39 3.13
N ALA A 39 -3.67 12.59 1.88
CA ALA A 39 -3.76 11.56 0.84
C ALA A 39 -2.45 10.76 0.75
N VAL A 40 -2.55 9.44 0.80
CA VAL A 40 -1.42 8.51 0.63
C VAL A 40 -1.72 7.47 -0.45
N ALA A 41 -0.67 6.98 -1.10
CA ALA A 41 -0.75 5.91 -2.09
C ALA A 41 0.48 5.00 -2.02
N TRP A 42 0.43 3.89 -2.75
CA TRP A 42 1.55 2.97 -2.95
C TRP A 42 1.92 2.94 -4.42
N LEU A 43 3.18 2.66 -4.74
CA LEU A 43 3.55 2.40 -6.11
C LEU A 43 3.10 0.99 -6.49
N GLU A 44 2.40 0.84 -7.61
CA GLU A 44 1.91 -0.47 -8.08
C GLU A 44 3.05 -1.49 -8.20
N SER A 45 4.20 -1.07 -8.74
CA SER A 45 5.37 -1.96 -8.89
C SER A 45 5.96 -2.43 -7.57
N GLU A 46 5.90 -1.61 -6.50
CA GLU A 46 6.38 -2.03 -5.18
C GLU A 46 5.42 -3.04 -4.54
N ILE A 47 4.11 -2.89 -4.76
CA ILE A 47 3.12 -3.88 -4.33
C ILE A 47 3.30 -5.20 -5.10
N GLU A 48 3.56 -5.14 -6.40
CA GLU A 48 3.82 -6.32 -7.23
C GLU A 48 5.14 -7.02 -6.85
N GLU A 49 6.21 -6.27 -6.58
CA GLU A 49 7.51 -6.82 -6.16
C GLU A 49 7.47 -7.44 -4.76
N TRP A 50 6.58 -6.96 -3.90
CA TRP A 50 6.38 -7.51 -2.56
C TRP A 50 5.66 -8.86 -2.54
N MET A 51 4.81 -9.16 -3.54
CA MET A 51 4.06 -10.43 -3.64
C MET A 51 4.92 -11.57 -4.19
#